data_AF-A0A3M1KEP1-F1
#
_entry.id   AF-A0A3M1KEP1-F1
#
_cell.length_a   1.000
_cell.length_b   1.000
_cell.length_c   1.000
_cell.angle_alpha   90.00
_cell.angle_beta   90.00
_cell.angle_gamma   90.00
#
_symmetry.space_group_name_H-M   'P 1'
#
loop_
_entity.id
_entity.type
_entity.pdbx_description
1 polymer ?
#
loop_
_entity_poly.entity_id
_entity_poly.type
_entity_poly.pdbx_seq_one_letter_code
_entity_poly.pdbx_strand_id
1 'polypeptide(L)'
;MPVMRDSVIRAIFLLLAMSTAACDSAAVPDTCNGSALLCERPLNQVTLAGTHNSMSNEAEGWQLPNQHFGIERQLADGIRKLGLDIWLDQDELMLCHGLCQLGSRPLTDALQAIAQFMELQRDAIILIDIEDNADGAAERIVAAFEEAGLARFARPMMPGDPWPTLGQMVRDNKRLLVFGTPVEGVPWMLPYKEFVWVTDYATPTTESLTCEARDGFEQNPALLFDLHHSLVDPFPSPESAAIINAGDFLRYRIARCERETGQRVNMISVDFHDIGDLIEVVNEHNGVTTPVSE
;
A
#
# COMPACT_ATOMS: atom_id res chain seq x y z
N MET A 1 44.42 -54.73 58.81
CA MET A 1 44.96 -53.37 58.58
C MET A 1 45.09 -53.19 57.06
N PRO A 2 44.76 -51.99 56.54
CA PRO A 2 43.86 -51.72 55.40
C PRO A 2 44.57 -51.88 54.03
N VAL A 3 43.90 -51.94 52.88
CA VAL A 3 43.33 -50.78 52.15
C VAL A 3 42.06 -51.18 51.38
N MET A 4 41.02 -50.39 51.60
CA MET A 4 39.75 -50.34 50.89
C MET A 4 39.82 -49.14 49.93
N ARG A 5 39.15 -49.26 48.76
CA ARG A 5 38.55 -48.15 47.97
C ARG A 5 39.51 -47.19 47.23
N ASP A 6 39.26 -46.65 46.04
CA ASP A 6 38.00 -46.32 45.36
C ASP A 6 38.16 -46.33 43.82
N SER A 7 37.23 -46.97 43.12
CA SER A 7 37.01 -46.77 41.68
C SER A 7 36.15 -45.52 41.50
N VAL A 8 36.73 -44.43 40.98
CA VAL A 8 36.02 -43.20 40.67
C VAL A 8 35.22 -43.37 39.36
N ILE A 9 33.93 -43.68 39.48
CA ILE A 9 32.97 -43.56 38.37
C ILE A 9 32.56 -42.08 38.29
N ARG A 10 33.04 -41.37 37.25
CA ARG A 10 32.53 -40.03 36.92
C ARG A 10 31.18 -40.16 36.21
N ALA A 11 30.09 -39.92 36.94
CA ALA A 11 28.79 -39.68 36.34
C ALA A 11 28.79 -38.27 35.72
N ILE A 12 28.81 -38.19 34.39
CA ILE A 12 28.57 -36.94 33.66
C ILE A 12 27.06 -36.80 33.53
N PHE A 13 26.46 -35.94 34.34
CA PHE A 13 25.09 -35.49 34.11
C PHE A 13 25.11 -34.42 33.02
N LEU A 14 24.72 -34.79 31.79
CA LEU A 14 24.30 -33.80 30.79
C LEU A 14 22.95 -33.22 31.25
N LEU A 15 22.97 -31.99 31.78
CA LEU A 15 21.76 -31.18 31.85
C LEU A 15 21.43 -30.72 30.42
N LEU A 16 20.46 -31.37 29.79
CA LEU A 16 19.76 -30.77 28.66
C LEU A 16 18.99 -29.56 29.20
N ALA A 17 19.49 -28.35 28.93
CA ALA A 17 18.68 -27.15 29.05
C ALA A 17 17.60 -27.23 27.96
N MET A 18 16.36 -27.55 28.36
CA MET A 18 15.21 -27.35 27.48
C MET A 18 15.05 -25.84 27.32
N SER A 19 15.56 -25.30 26.20
CA SER A 19 15.24 -23.94 25.78
C SER A 19 13.75 -23.92 25.47
N THR A 20 12.94 -23.50 26.43
CA THR A 20 11.58 -23.04 26.15
C THR A 20 11.73 -21.81 25.28
N ALA A 21 11.66 -21.97 23.96
CA ALA A 21 11.37 -20.87 23.07
C ALA A 21 10.01 -20.33 23.53
N ALA A 22 10.03 -19.26 24.32
CA ALA A 22 8.85 -18.47 24.54
C ALA A 22 8.37 -18.05 23.15
N CYS A 23 7.15 -18.42 22.78
CA CYS A 23 6.47 -17.75 21.70
C CYS A 23 6.45 -16.27 22.07
N ASP A 24 7.35 -15.49 21.50
CA ASP A 24 7.28 -14.04 21.57
C ASP A 24 6.02 -13.67 20.77
N SER A 25 4.89 -13.55 21.47
CA SER A 25 3.72 -12.90 20.90
C SER A 25 4.10 -11.44 20.76
N ALA A 26 4.69 -11.09 19.62
CA ALA A 26 5.13 -9.74 19.36
C ALA A 26 3.95 -8.79 19.63
N ALA A 27 4.15 -7.83 20.54
CA ALA A 27 3.11 -6.96 21.06
C ALA A 27 2.34 -6.29 19.91
N VAL A 28 1.02 -6.14 20.05
CA VAL A 28 0.22 -5.39 19.06
C VAL A 28 0.70 -3.94 19.10
N PRO A 29 1.02 -3.32 17.94
CA PRO A 29 1.36 -1.91 17.89
C PRO A 29 0.27 -1.02 18.50
N ASP A 30 0.68 0.05 19.16
CA ASP A 30 -0.21 1.08 19.72
C ASP A 30 -0.48 2.23 18.72
N THR A 31 0.21 2.23 17.58
CA THR A 31 -0.01 3.13 16.46
C THR A 31 -0.68 2.42 15.28
N CYS A 32 -1.20 3.23 14.35
CA CYS A 32 -1.69 2.79 13.06
C CYS A 32 -1.19 3.78 12.02
N ASN A 33 -0.44 3.33 11.02
CA ASN A 33 0.29 4.20 10.09
C ASN A 33 1.07 5.32 10.82
N GLY A 34 1.80 4.96 11.89
CA GLY A 34 2.64 5.89 12.64
C GLY A 34 1.92 6.80 13.64
N SER A 35 0.60 6.70 13.82
CA SER A 35 -0.15 7.55 14.76
C SER A 35 -1.25 6.80 15.51
N ALA A 36 -1.25 6.91 16.85
CA ALA A 36 -2.32 6.38 17.70
C ALA A 36 -3.68 7.05 17.45
N LEU A 37 -3.69 8.31 16.97
CA LEU A 37 -4.92 9.06 16.64
C LEU A 37 -5.71 8.44 15.50
N LEU A 38 -5.06 7.60 14.68
CA LEU A 38 -5.69 6.95 13.53
C LEU A 38 -6.36 5.63 13.91
N CYS A 39 -5.95 4.96 14.99
CA CYS A 39 -6.39 3.59 15.28
C CYS A 39 -7.88 3.45 15.55
N GLU A 40 -8.52 4.45 16.14
CA GLU A 40 -9.97 4.43 16.41
C GLU A 40 -10.80 4.87 15.21
N ARG A 41 -10.18 5.31 14.12
CA ARG A 41 -10.89 5.80 12.93
C ARG A 41 -11.19 4.64 11.98
N PRO A 42 -12.44 4.54 11.48
CA PRO A 42 -12.77 3.74 10.30
C PRO A 42 -11.90 4.13 9.10
N LEU A 43 -11.54 3.17 8.25
CA LEU A 43 -10.70 3.42 7.07
C LEU A 43 -11.26 4.53 6.16
N ASN A 44 -12.58 4.57 5.96
CA ASN A 44 -13.24 5.62 5.18
C ASN A 44 -13.27 7.01 5.86
N GLN A 45 -12.69 7.17 7.05
CA GLN A 45 -12.50 8.44 7.75
C GLN A 45 -11.02 8.86 7.81
N VAL A 46 -10.14 8.16 7.09
CA VAL A 46 -8.70 8.44 7.00
C VAL A 46 -8.34 8.71 5.54
N THR A 47 -7.32 9.54 5.35
CA THR A 47 -6.69 9.80 4.06
C THR A 47 -5.32 9.14 4.01
N LEU A 48 -5.01 8.41 2.94
CA LEU A 48 -3.73 7.76 2.73
C LEU A 48 -2.97 8.45 1.58
N ALA A 49 -1.67 8.69 1.79
CA ALA A 49 -0.78 9.09 0.71
C ALA A 49 -0.57 7.92 -0.24
N GLY A 50 -0.69 8.18 -1.54
CA GLY A 50 -0.63 7.17 -2.59
C GLY A 50 0.21 7.59 -3.78
N THR A 51 0.64 6.59 -4.55
CA THR A 51 1.35 6.80 -5.82
C THR A 51 0.61 6.17 -6.98
N HIS A 52 0.59 6.88 -8.10
CA HIS A 52 0.19 6.37 -9.40
C HIS A 52 1.37 5.60 -10.00
N ASN A 53 1.11 4.41 -10.55
CA ASN A 53 2.11 3.52 -11.14
C ASN A 53 3.36 3.38 -10.26
N SER A 54 3.18 2.92 -9.02
CA SER A 54 4.21 2.90 -7.98
C SER A 54 5.48 2.14 -8.40
N MET A 55 5.38 1.20 -9.34
CA MET A 55 6.51 0.47 -9.89
C MET A 55 7.38 1.30 -10.84
N SER A 56 6.84 2.32 -11.49
CA SER A 56 7.45 3.03 -12.63
C SER A 56 8.42 4.08 -12.11
N ASN A 57 9.71 3.73 -11.97
CA ASN A 57 10.65 4.56 -11.23
C ASN A 57 12.07 4.70 -11.81
N GLU A 58 12.66 5.89 -11.65
CA GLU A 58 14.02 6.22 -12.13
C GLU A 58 15.10 5.37 -11.44
N ALA A 59 15.00 5.15 -10.13
CA ALA A 59 16.01 4.45 -9.34
C ALA A 59 16.25 3.00 -9.80
N GLU A 60 15.25 2.36 -10.40
CA GLU A 60 15.32 1.02 -10.99
C GLU A 60 15.56 1.05 -12.52
N GLY A 61 15.83 2.22 -13.09
CA GLY A 61 16.22 2.39 -14.49
C GLY A 61 15.06 2.45 -15.49
N TRP A 62 13.85 2.76 -15.05
CA TRP A 62 12.70 2.93 -15.94
C TRP A 62 12.85 4.21 -16.77
N GLN A 63 12.41 4.13 -18.02
CA GLN A 63 12.32 5.26 -18.94
C GLN A 63 10.93 5.89 -18.81
N LEU A 64 10.88 7.23 -18.76
CA LEU A 64 9.64 8.00 -18.54
C LEU A 64 8.91 7.58 -17.25
N PRO A 65 9.60 7.55 -16.10
CA PRO A 65 9.03 7.03 -14.87
C PRO A 65 7.95 7.96 -14.29
N ASN A 66 7.04 7.38 -13.51
CA ASN A 66 6.08 8.12 -12.70
C ASN A 66 6.69 8.60 -11.37
N GLN A 67 7.73 7.93 -10.88
CA GLN A 67 8.34 8.17 -9.57
C GLN A 67 9.86 8.26 -9.68
N HIS A 68 10.55 8.96 -8.76
CA HIS A 68 12.01 8.87 -8.70
C HIS A 68 12.48 7.58 -8.03
N PHE A 69 11.73 7.07 -7.06
CA PHE A 69 12.15 5.96 -6.21
C PHE A 69 11.22 4.75 -6.30
N GLY A 70 11.77 3.55 -6.09
CA GLY A 70 11.01 2.30 -6.06
C GLY A 70 10.09 2.15 -4.84
N ILE A 71 9.28 1.09 -4.86
CA ILE A 71 8.21 0.80 -3.89
C ILE A 71 8.73 0.79 -2.45
N GLU A 72 9.91 0.21 -2.20
CA GLU A 72 10.53 0.11 -0.88
C GLU A 72 10.74 1.49 -0.26
N ARG A 73 11.22 2.45 -1.06
CA ARG A 73 11.47 3.81 -0.60
C ARG A 73 10.16 4.58 -0.44
N GLN A 74 9.22 4.44 -1.37
CA GLN A 74 7.88 5.03 -1.25
C GLN A 74 7.20 4.62 0.07
N LEU A 75 7.24 3.32 0.40
CA LEU A 75 6.68 2.80 1.65
C LEU A 75 7.40 3.37 2.89
N ALA A 76 8.73 3.48 2.85
CA ALA A 76 9.52 4.10 3.91
C ALA A 76 9.19 5.59 4.09
N ASP A 77 8.91 6.31 2.99
CA ASP A 77 8.55 7.74 3.00
C ASP A 77 7.10 8.00 3.47
N GLY A 78 6.31 6.95 3.72
CA GLY A 78 4.95 7.08 4.25
C GLY A 78 3.83 6.84 3.23
N ILE A 79 4.14 6.40 2.01
CA ILE A 79 3.11 5.97 1.04
C ILE A 79 2.41 4.71 1.57
N ARG A 80 1.08 4.69 1.49
CA ARG A 80 0.21 3.62 1.98
C ARG A 80 -0.85 3.19 0.96
N LYS A 81 -0.86 3.77 -0.24
CA LYS A 81 -1.65 3.33 -1.40
C LYS A 81 -0.72 3.16 -2.61
N LEU A 82 -0.74 2.00 -3.25
CA LEU A 82 0.14 1.67 -4.37
C LEU A 82 -0.65 1.25 -5.62
N GLY A 83 -0.46 1.96 -6.73
CA GLY A 83 -0.98 1.58 -8.05
C GLY A 83 -0.04 0.64 -8.79
N LEU A 84 -0.55 -0.55 -9.13
CA LEU A 84 0.21 -1.62 -9.77
C LEU A 84 -0.42 -2.13 -11.08
N ASP A 85 0.13 -1.72 -12.21
CA ASP A 85 -0.07 -2.31 -13.53
C ASP A 85 0.62 -3.67 -13.62
N ILE A 86 -0.16 -4.69 -13.98
CA ILE A 86 0.32 -6.05 -14.17
C ILE A 86 0.12 -6.43 -15.62
N TRP A 87 1.20 -6.89 -16.25
CA TRP A 87 1.24 -7.36 -17.63
C TRP A 87 1.76 -8.78 -17.69
N LEU A 88 1.38 -9.50 -18.74
CA LEU A 88 1.99 -10.79 -19.09
C LEU A 88 3.06 -10.55 -20.17
N ASP A 89 4.33 -10.71 -19.83
CA ASP A 89 5.45 -10.60 -20.77
C ASP A 89 6.24 -11.92 -20.78
N GLN A 90 6.41 -12.51 -21.97
CA GLN A 90 7.09 -13.80 -22.16
C GLN A 90 6.61 -14.93 -21.22
N ASP A 91 5.31 -14.94 -20.91
CA ASP A 91 4.64 -15.87 -19.97
C ASP A 91 5.00 -15.67 -18.48
N GLU A 92 5.59 -14.53 -18.13
CA GLU A 92 5.84 -14.09 -16.75
C GLU A 92 4.96 -12.90 -16.38
N LEU A 93 4.49 -12.86 -15.13
CA LEU A 93 3.75 -11.71 -14.62
C LEU A 93 4.74 -10.61 -14.22
N MET A 94 4.67 -9.50 -14.93
CA MET A 94 5.56 -8.37 -14.77
C MET A 94 4.77 -7.13 -14.36
N LEU A 95 5.38 -6.30 -13.53
CA LEU A 95 4.99 -4.91 -13.40
C LEU A 95 5.66 -4.13 -14.53
N CYS A 96 4.87 -3.48 -15.38
CA CYS A 96 5.32 -2.54 -16.40
C CYS A 96 4.18 -1.59 -16.81
N HIS A 97 4.53 -0.49 -17.48
CA HIS A 97 3.54 0.52 -17.91
C HIS A 97 3.46 0.52 -19.44
N GLY A 98 2.71 -0.43 -19.99
CA GLY A 98 2.58 -0.69 -21.43
C GLY A 98 3.73 -1.53 -21.99
N LEU A 99 4.88 -0.90 -22.27
CA LEU A 99 6.03 -1.59 -22.87
C LEU A 99 7.06 -1.99 -21.80
N CYS A 100 7.09 -3.27 -21.43
CA CYS A 100 8.01 -3.80 -20.40
C CYS A 100 9.51 -3.58 -20.71
N GLN A 101 9.89 -3.28 -21.96
CA GLN A 101 11.27 -2.94 -22.35
C GLN A 101 11.69 -1.52 -21.90
N LEU A 102 10.74 -0.66 -21.55
CA LEU A 102 11.01 0.67 -21.01
C LEU A 102 11.27 0.64 -19.51
N GLY A 103 10.98 -0.47 -18.85
CA GLY A 103 11.11 -0.65 -17.42
C GLY A 103 10.17 -1.77 -17.00
N SER A 104 10.67 -2.68 -16.18
CA SER A 104 9.86 -3.78 -15.65
C SER A 104 10.47 -4.35 -14.38
N ARG A 105 9.61 -4.97 -13.58
CA ARG A 105 9.99 -5.72 -12.39
C ARG A 105 9.09 -6.95 -12.27
N PRO A 106 9.61 -8.16 -11.98
CA PRO A 106 8.74 -9.30 -11.73
C PRO A 106 7.71 -9.00 -10.64
N LEU A 107 6.46 -9.41 -10.85
CA LEU A 107 5.38 -9.13 -9.90
C LEU A 107 5.73 -9.69 -8.52
N THR A 108 6.17 -10.95 -8.45
CA THR A 108 6.49 -11.63 -7.19
C THR A 108 7.59 -10.89 -6.42
N ASP A 109 8.60 -10.33 -7.09
CA ASP A 109 9.68 -9.58 -6.43
C ASP A 109 9.17 -8.29 -5.74
N ALA A 110 8.24 -7.58 -6.39
CA ALA A 110 7.61 -6.39 -5.79
C ALA A 110 6.70 -6.77 -4.62
N LEU A 111 5.87 -7.81 -4.78
CA LEU A 111 4.97 -8.28 -3.72
C LEU A 111 5.76 -8.79 -2.50
N GLN A 112 6.91 -9.44 -2.72
CA GLN A 112 7.80 -9.87 -1.64
C GLN A 112 8.39 -8.68 -0.88
N ALA A 113 8.78 -7.61 -1.57
CA ALA A 113 9.27 -6.39 -0.92
C ALA A 113 8.18 -5.73 -0.05
N ILE A 114 6.94 -5.66 -0.55
CA ILE A 114 5.79 -5.16 0.22
C ILE A 114 5.52 -6.07 1.43
N ALA A 115 5.58 -7.39 1.26
CA ALA A 115 5.37 -8.34 2.35
C ALA A 115 6.44 -8.20 3.45
N GLN A 116 7.70 -7.99 3.07
CA GLN A 116 8.80 -7.73 4.00
C GLN A 116 8.59 -6.41 4.75
N PHE A 117 8.20 -5.34 4.05
CA PHE A 117 7.86 -4.07 4.68
C PHE A 117 6.73 -4.24 5.70
N MET A 118 5.64 -4.92 5.34
CA MET A 118 4.51 -5.15 6.27
C MET A 118 4.91 -6.02 7.46
N GLU A 119 5.81 -6.99 7.29
CA GLU A 119 6.31 -7.80 8.41
C GLU A 119 7.08 -6.94 9.43
N LEU A 120 7.90 -6.02 8.95
CA LEU A 120 8.70 -5.11 9.79
C LEU A 120 7.83 -3.99 10.39
N GLN A 121 6.97 -3.38 9.58
CA GLN A 121 6.10 -2.27 9.96
C GLN A 121 4.72 -2.82 10.32
N ARG A 122 4.60 -3.32 11.56
CA ARG A 122 3.39 -4.04 12.02
C ARG A 122 2.17 -3.16 12.19
N ASP A 123 2.34 -1.84 12.21
CA ASP A 123 1.25 -0.86 12.28
C ASP A 123 0.83 -0.32 10.91
N ALA A 124 1.53 -0.68 9.83
CA ALA A 124 1.23 -0.19 8.49
C ALA A 124 -0.03 -0.86 7.92
N ILE A 125 -0.94 -0.05 7.41
CA ILE A 125 -2.09 -0.46 6.60
C ILE A 125 -1.84 0.00 5.17
N ILE A 126 -1.91 -0.93 4.21
CA ILE A 126 -1.61 -0.67 2.79
C ILE A 126 -2.85 -0.99 1.94
N LEU A 127 -3.11 -0.15 0.95
CA LEU A 127 -4.05 -0.39 -0.13
C LEU A 127 -3.27 -0.61 -1.43
N ILE A 128 -3.64 -1.60 -2.22
CA ILE A 128 -3.09 -1.85 -3.56
C ILE A 128 -4.23 -1.82 -4.56
N ASP A 129 -4.15 -0.95 -5.57
CA ASP A 129 -4.99 -1.01 -6.77
C ASP A 129 -4.23 -1.65 -7.91
N ILE A 130 -4.81 -2.73 -8.45
CA ILE A 130 -4.24 -3.49 -9.56
C ILE A 130 -4.91 -3.04 -10.85
N GLU A 131 -4.11 -2.57 -11.80
CA GLU A 131 -4.51 -2.46 -13.20
C GLU A 131 -4.12 -3.74 -13.94
N ASP A 132 -5.11 -4.61 -14.15
CA ASP A 132 -4.91 -5.92 -14.76
C ASP A 132 -4.92 -5.83 -16.29
N ASN A 133 -3.73 -5.80 -16.87
CA ASN A 133 -3.48 -5.87 -18.31
C ASN A 133 -2.94 -7.26 -18.74
N ALA A 134 -2.98 -8.24 -17.83
CA ALA A 134 -2.44 -9.59 -18.05
C ALA A 134 -3.48 -10.58 -18.60
N ASP A 135 -4.65 -10.09 -19.01
CA ASP A 135 -5.76 -10.79 -19.68
C ASP A 135 -6.00 -12.24 -19.22
N GLY A 136 -6.90 -12.41 -18.23
CA GLY A 136 -7.30 -13.74 -17.75
C GLY A 136 -6.26 -14.43 -16.86
N ALA A 137 -5.34 -13.65 -16.28
CA ALA A 137 -4.32 -14.13 -15.36
C ALA A 137 -4.65 -13.87 -13.88
N ALA A 138 -5.90 -13.54 -13.54
CA ALA A 138 -6.31 -13.18 -12.18
C ALA A 138 -5.95 -14.27 -11.14
N GLU A 139 -6.16 -15.55 -11.46
CA GLU A 139 -5.74 -16.67 -10.60
C GLU A 139 -4.22 -16.74 -10.42
N ARG A 140 -3.44 -16.39 -11.45
CA ARG A 140 -1.96 -16.34 -11.37
C ARG A 140 -1.51 -15.17 -10.52
N ILE A 141 -2.19 -14.03 -10.59
CA ILE A 141 -1.94 -12.87 -9.72
C ILE A 141 -2.19 -13.27 -8.26
N VAL A 142 -3.32 -13.93 -7.97
CA VAL A 142 -3.61 -14.46 -6.63
C VAL A 142 -2.49 -15.40 -6.15
N ALA A 143 -2.03 -16.33 -6.99
CA ALA A 143 -0.93 -17.23 -6.66
C ALA A 143 0.38 -16.47 -6.36
N ALA A 144 0.70 -15.39 -7.09
CA ALA A 144 1.87 -14.56 -6.82
C ALA A 144 1.77 -13.84 -5.45
N PHE A 145 0.59 -13.36 -5.06
CA PHE A 145 0.35 -12.81 -3.72
C PHE A 145 0.54 -13.85 -2.60
N GLU A 146 0.13 -15.10 -2.84
CA GLU A 146 0.32 -16.21 -1.91
C GLU A 146 1.79 -16.62 -1.81
N GLU A 147 2.49 -16.74 -2.95
CA GLU A 147 3.91 -17.09 -3.04
C GLU A 147 4.80 -16.03 -2.36
N ALA A 148 4.52 -14.74 -2.59
CA ALA A 148 5.19 -13.64 -1.91
C ALA A 148 4.86 -13.59 -0.40
N GLY A 149 3.86 -14.37 0.04
CA GLY A 149 3.34 -14.37 1.40
C GLY A 149 2.52 -13.13 1.74
N LEU A 150 2.28 -12.22 0.81
CA LEU A 150 1.57 -10.95 1.04
C LEU A 150 0.07 -11.19 1.34
N ALA A 151 -0.53 -12.22 0.72
CA ALA A 151 -1.94 -12.58 0.92
C ALA A 151 -2.33 -12.80 2.39
N ARG A 152 -1.38 -13.16 3.27
CA ARG A 152 -1.65 -13.36 4.71
C ARG A 152 -2.17 -12.10 5.40
N PHE A 153 -1.80 -10.92 4.92
CA PHE A 153 -2.24 -9.62 5.44
C PHE A 153 -3.55 -9.14 4.80
N ALA A 154 -3.99 -9.76 3.70
CA ALA A 154 -5.16 -9.32 2.95
C ALA A 154 -6.46 -9.55 3.74
N ARG A 155 -7.28 -8.49 3.86
CA ARG A 155 -8.56 -8.52 4.55
C ARG A 155 -9.68 -8.85 3.57
N PRO A 156 -10.47 -9.91 3.81
CA PRO A 156 -11.67 -10.15 3.04
C PRO A 156 -12.75 -9.11 3.37
N MET A 157 -13.46 -8.63 2.36
CA MET A 157 -14.59 -7.70 2.50
C MET A 157 -15.63 -7.97 1.42
N MET A 158 -16.88 -7.66 1.73
CA MET A 158 -17.99 -7.63 0.78
C MET A 158 -18.47 -6.19 0.56
N PRO A 159 -18.94 -5.85 -0.66
CA PRO A 159 -19.58 -4.57 -0.91
C PRO A 159 -20.69 -4.27 0.10
N GLY A 160 -20.65 -3.10 0.72
CA GLY A 160 -21.60 -2.69 1.75
C GLY A 160 -21.23 -3.09 3.19
N ASP A 161 -20.16 -3.85 3.40
CA ASP A 161 -19.61 -4.07 4.73
C ASP A 161 -19.22 -2.74 5.42
N PRO A 162 -19.37 -2.63 6.74
CA PRO A 162 -18.84 -1.48 7.46
C PRO A 162 -17.31 -1.45 7.36
N TRP A 163 -16.75 -0.26 7.12
CA TRP A 163 -15.31 -0.07 7.08
C TRP A 163 -14.68 -0.35 8.46
N PRO A 164 -13.66 -1.23 8.55
CA PRO A 164 -12.98 -1.51 9.81
C PRO A 164 -12.22 -0.28 10.29
N THR A 165 -12.01 -0.17 11.61
CA THR A 165 -11.03 0.79 12.12
C THR A 165 -9.61 0.33 11.81
N LEU A 166 -8.69 1.28 11.66
CA LEU A 166 -7.28 0.94 11.43
C LEU A 166 -6.72 0.08 12.57
N GLY A 167 -7.14 0.33 13.82
CA GLY A 167 -6.75 -0.47 14.98
C GLY A 167 -7.29 -1.91 14.92
N GLN A 168 -8.48 -2.13 14.35
CA GLN A 168 -8.98 -3.50 14.08
C GLN A 168 -8.12 -4.18 13.01
N MET A 169 -7.78 -3.47 11.93
CA MET A 169 -6.89 -4.01 10.89
C MET A 169 -5.54 -4.44 11.46
N VAL A 170 -4.94 -3.62 12.33
CA VAL A 170 -3.67 -3.92 13.01
C VAL A 170 -3.81 -5.11 13.97
N ARG A 171 -4.82 -5.11 14.84
CA ARG A 171 -5.05 -6.20 15.81
C ARG A 171 -5.24 -7.55 15.15
N ASP A 172 -5.99 -7.60 14.05
CA ASP A 172 -6.29 -8.84 13.34
C ASP A 172 -5.14 -9.26 12.39
N ASN A 173 -4.11 -8.41 12.26
CA ASN A 173 -3.05 -8.50 11.23
C ASN A 173 -3.61 -8.65 9.80
N LYS A 174 -4.79 -8.08 9.57
CA LYS A 174 -5.49 -7.99 8.28
C LYS A 174 -5.46 -6.55 7.79
N ARG A 175 -4.25 -6.14 7.40
CA ARG A 175 -3.79 -4.76 7.18
C ARG A 175 -3.59 -4.40 5.71
N LEU A 176 -4.00 -5.27 4.79
CA LEU A 176 -3.91 -5.05 3.35
C LEU A 176 -5.31 -5.12 2.74
N LEU A 177 -5.66 -4.15 1.89
CA LEU A 177 -6.76 -4.27 0.93
C LEU A 177 -6.18 -4.31 -0.48
N VAL A 178 -6.67 -5.24 -1.29
CA VAL A 178 -6.24 -5.43 -2.67
C VAL A 178 -7.47 -5.25 -3.55
N PHE A 179 -7.41 -4.28 -4.46
CA PHE A 179 -8.45 -4.01 -5.44
C PHE A 179 -7.99 -4.51 -6.81
N GLY A 180 -8.78 -5.33 -7.47
CA GLY A 180 -8.43 -5.91 -8.77
C GLY A 180 -9.57 -6.73 -9.37
N THR A 181 -9.23 -7.61 -10.31
CA THR A 181 -10.17 -8.57 -10.91
C THR A 181 -10.57 -9.63 -9.88
N PRO A 182 -11.87 -9.76 -9.50
CA PRO A 182 -12.28 -10.73 -8.49
C PRO A 182 -12.09 -12.17 -8.97
N VAL A 183 -11.71 -13.05 -8.05
CA VAL A 183 -11.51 -14.49 -8.30
C VAL A 183 -12.43 -15.30 -7.37
N GLU A 184 -13.13 -16.29 -7.92
CA GLU A 184 -14.03 -17.15 -7.14
C GLU A 184 -13.27 -17.85 -5.99
N GLY A 185 -13.82 -17.79 -4.77
CA GLY A 185 -13.18 -18.36 -3.58
C GLY A 185 -12.05 -17.52 -2.97
N VAL A 186 -11.76 -16.33 -3.52
CA VAL A 186 -10.71 -15.41 -3.03
C VAL A 186 -11.34 -14.10 -2.52
N PRO A 187 -11.98 -14.11 -1.32
CA PRO A 187 -12.79 -12.97 -0.85
C PRO A 187 -11.99 -11.71 -0.46
N TRP A 188 -10.66 -11.76 -0.51
CA TRP A 188 -9.78 -10.62 -0.26
C TRP A 188 -9.34 -9.90 -1.53
N MET A 189 -9.59 -10.47 -2.72
CA MET A 189 -9.39 -9.80 -4.00
C MET A 189 -10.65 -9.01 -4.33
N LEU A 190 -10.64 -7.72 -3.99
CA LEU A 190 -11.84 -6.88 -3.98
C LEU A 190 -12.11 -6.29 -5.38
N PRO A 191 -13.36 -6.36 -5.90
CA PRO A 191 -13.71 -5.71 -7.16
C PRO A 191 -13.60 -4.19 -7.03
N TYR A 192 -12.64 -3.58 -7.72
CA TYR A 192 -12.23 -2.18 -7.49
C TYR A 192 -13.40 -1.18 -7.50
N LYS A 193 -14.27 -1.27 -8.50
CA LYS A 193 -15.42 -0.36 -8.69
C LYS A 193 -16.53 -0.50 -7.64
N GLU A 194 -16.53 -1.56 -6.84
CA GLU A 194 -17.50 -1.76 -5.77
C GLU A 194 -16.99 -1.27 -4.41
N PHE A 195 -15.74 -0.82 -4.33
CA PHE A 195 -15.10 -0.32 -3.11
C PHE A 195 -14.53 1.08 -3.24
N VAL A 196 -14.21 1.52 -4.46
CA VAL A 196 -13.55 2.80 -4.73
C VAL A 196 -14.19 3.49 -5.94
N TRP A 197 -14.31 4.81 -5.85
CA TRP A 197 -14.44 5.68 -7.02
C TRP A 197 -13.29 6.67 -7.07
N VAL A 198 -12.93 7.11 -8.28
CA VAL A 198 -11.69 7.84 -8.54
C VAL A 198 -11.93 9.00 -9.50
N THR A 199 -11.21 10.11 -9.35
CA THR A 199 -11.16 11.18 -10.38
C THR A 199 -10.34 10.76 -11.60
N ASP A 200 -10.45 11.51 -12.69
CA ASP A 200 -9.69 11.19 -13.90
C ASP A 200 -8.18 11.34 -13.74
N TYR A 201 -7.42 10.56 -14.50
CA TYR A 201 -5.95 10.50 -14.52
C TYR A 201 -5.34 11.21 -15.74
N ALA A 202 -6.08 11.33 -16.84
CA ALA A 202 -5.61 11.91 -18.09
C ALA A 202 -5.76 13.45 -18.10
N THR A 203 -5.14 14.14 -17.15
CA THR A 203 -5.32 15.59 -16.97
C THR A 203 -4.10 16.37 -17.48
N PRO A 204 -4.16 17.04 -18.65
CA PRO A 204 -2.99 17.73 -19.22
C PRO A 204 -2.62 19.04 -18.49
N THR A 205 -3.58 19.67 -17.80
CA THR A 205 -3.38 20.95 -17.13
C THR A 205 -4.06 21.01 -15.76
N THR A 206 -3.69 22.01 -14.96
CA THR A 206 -4.33 22.27 -13.65
C THR A 206 -5.84 22.48 -13.74
N GLU A 207 -6.34 23.01 -14.86
CA GLU A 207 -7.78 23.23 -15.10
C GLU A 207 -8.52 21.93 -15.42
N SER A 208 -7.82 20.93 -15.96
CA SER A 208 -8.41 19.62 -16.30
C SER A 208 -8.53 18.68 -15.09
N LEU A 209 -7.97 19.05 -13.93
CA LEU A 209 -8.19 18.37 -12.67
C LEU A 209 -9.63 18.61 -12.18
N THR A 210 -10.58 17.73 -12.54
CA THR A 210 -12.01 17.80 -12.11
C THR A 210 -12.26 17.03 -10.80
N CYS A 211 -13.36 17.29 -10.09
CA CYS A 211 -13.76 16.48 -8.94
C CYS A 211 -14.83 15.43 -9.30
N GLU A 212 -14.98 15.16 -10.60
CA GLU A 212 -15.97 14.24 -11.14
C GLU A 212 -15.43 12.81 -11.14
N ALA A 213 -16.32 11.84 -11.01
CA ALA A 213 -15.93 10.44 -11.17
C ALA A 213 -15.43 10.20 -12.60
N ARG A 214 -14.30 9.49 -12.71
CA ARG A 214 -13.76 9.03 -13.99
C ARG A 214 -14.79 8.18 -14.73
N ASP A 215 -14.75 8.24 -16.07
CA ASP A 215 -15.60 7.41 -16.93
C ASP A 215 -15.60 5.94 -16.48
N GLY A 216 -16.80 5.38 -16.29
CA GLY A 216 -16.99 4.02 -15.82
C GLY A 216 -16.90 3.82 -14.30
N PHE A 217 -16.80 4.90 -13.52
CA PHE A 217 -17.00 4.94 -12.07
C PHE A 217 -18.24 5.77 -11.72
N GLU A 218 -18.86 5.47 -10.57
CA GLU A 218 -19.99 6.24 -10.04
C GLU A 218 -19.59 6.80 -8.68
N GLN A 219 -19.80 8.10 -8.47
CA GLN A 219 -19.59 8.71 -7.16
C GLN A 219 -20.56 8.07 -6.16
N ASN A 220 -20.02 7.48 -5.09
CA ASN A 220 -20.83 6.82 -4.07
C ASN A 220 -20.23 7.04 -2.67
N PRO A 221 -20.96 7.69 -1.74
CA PRO A 221 -20.45 8.02 -0.41
C PRO A 221 -20.20 6.80 0.49
N ALA A 222 -20.64 5.60 0.10
CA ALA A 222 -20.32 4.36 0.80
C ALA A 222 -18.92 3.82 0.45
N LEU A 223 -18.36 4.22 -0.69
CA LEU A 223 -17.06 3.78 -1.21
C LEU A 223 -15.92 4.68 -0.70
N LEU A 224 -14.67 4.26 -0.89
CA LEU A 224 -13.53 5.16 -0.71
C LEU A 224 -13.42 6.09 -1.92
N PHE A 225 -13.02 7.34 -1.67
CA PHE A 225 -12.71 8.30 -2.72
C PHE A 225 -11.19 8.38 -2.95
N ASP A 226 -10.72 7.94 -4.12
CA ASP A 226 -9.35 8.19 -4.60
C ASP A 226 -9.29 9.48 -5.42
N LEU A 227 -8.60 10.48 -4.89
CA LEU A 227 -8.28 11.70 -5.62
C LEU A 227 -7.03 11.43 -6.46
N HIS A 228 -7.23 11.11 -7.72
CA HIS A 228 -6.14 11.04 -8.69
C HIS A 228 -5.62 12.46 -8.94
N HIS A 229 -4.32 12.66 -8.71
CA HIS A 229 -3.67 13.97 -8.64
C HIS A 229 -2.32 13.94 -9.37
N SER A 230 -2.39 13.84 -10.70
CA SER A 230 -1.24 13.83 -11.60
C SER A 230 -1.55 14.71 -12.82
N LEU A 231 -0.51 15.28 -13.44
CA LEU A 231 -0.64 15.94 -14.76
C LEU A 231 0.16 15.17 -15.81
N VAL A 232 -0.42 14.99 -16.99
CA VAL A 232 0.19 14.24 -18.09
C VAL A 232 0.11 15.04 -19.39
N ASP A 233 1.23 15.63 -19.84
CA ASP A 233 1.35 16.27 -21.16
C ASP A 233 2.82 16.37 -21.64
N PRO A 234 3.30 15.52 -22.57
CA PRO A 234 2.72 14.24 -23.00
C PRO A 234 2.96 13.10 -21.99
N PHE A 235 3.81 13.33 -20.98
CA PHE A 235 4.18 12.37 -19.94
C PHE A 235 4.17 13.06 -18.56
N PRO A 236 4.16 12.29 -17.46
CA PRO A 236 4.45 12.83 -16.13
C PRO A 236 5.78 13.59 -16.12
N SER A 237 5.88 14.66 -15.33
CA SER A 237 7.14 15.38 -15.12
C SER A 237 7.33 15.88 -13.69
N PRO A 238 8.57 15.94 -13.19
CA PRO A 238 8.91 16.58 -11.93
C PRO A 238 8.44 18.03 -11.83
N GLU A 239 8.48 18.78 -12.93
CA GLU A 239 8.06 20.18 -12.99
C GLU A 239 6.55 20.33 -12.74
N SER A 240 5.73 19.45 -13.33
CA SER A 240 4.29 19.42 -13.07
C SER A 240 4.01 19.01 -11.62
N ALA A 241 4.69 17.99 -11.10
CA ALA A 241 4.56 17.56 -9.70
C ALA A 241 4.91 18.69 -8.74
N ALA A 242 5.97 19.46 -9.00
CA ALA A 242 6.36 20.62 -8.19
C ALA A 242 5.28 21.70 -8.11
N ILE A 243 4.37 21.79 -9.09
CA ILE A 243 3.24 22.71 -9.09
C ILE A 243 2.07 22.12 -8.31
N ILE A 244 1.63 20.91 -8.66
CA ILE A 244 0.37 20.37 -8.14
C ILE A 244 0.53 19.68 -6.78
N ASN A 245 1.68 19.09 -6.48
CA ASN A 245 1.95 18.46 -5.18
C ASN A 245 2.34 19.49 -4.11
N ALA A 246 2.55 20.76 -4.48
CA ALA A 246 2.79 21.83 -3.53
C ALA A 246 1.61 21.96 -2.56
N GLY A 247 1.90 22.15 -1.27
CA GLY A 247 0.93 22.01 -0.19
C GLY A 247 -0.29 22.92 -0.35
N ASP A 248 -0.11 24.15 -0.81
CA ASP A 248 -1.21 25.09 -1.02
C ASP A 248 -2.17 24.64 -2.13
N PHE A 249 -1.63 24.12 -3.25
CA PHE A 249 -2.45 23.62 -4.34
C PHE A 249 -3.15 22.31 -3.95
N LEU A 250 -2.43 21.40 -3.30
CA LEU A 250 -2.97 20.11 -2.88
C LEU A 250 -4.07 20.29 -1.81
N ARG A 251 -3.86 21.16 -0.81
CA ARG A 251 -4.90 21.54 0.18
C ARG A 251 -6.12 22.15 -0.49
N TYR A 252 -5.92 23.06 -1.44
CA TYR A 252 -7.01 23.62 -2.23
C TYR A 252 -7.79 22.53 -2.97
N ARG A 253 -7.08 21.58 -3.59
CA ARG A 253 -7.67 20.50 -4.38
C ARG A 253 -8.54 19.57 -3.54
N ILE A 254 -8.01 19.12 -2.40
CA ILE A 254 -8.75 18.31 -1.42
C ILE A 254 -10.01 19.06 -0.99
N ALA A 255 -9.85 20.28 -0.46
CA ALA A 255 -10.96 21.06 0.05
C ALA A 255 -12.02 21.38 -1.02
N ARG A 256 -11.61 21.58 -2.28
CA ARG A 256 -12.54 21.76 -3.39
C ARG A 256 -13.34 20.49 -3.64
N CYS A 257 -12.70 19.35 -3.80
CA CYS A 257 -13.42 18.12 -4.12
C CYS A 257 -14.33 17.67 -3.01
N GLU A 258 -13.92 17.77 -1.74
CA GLU A 258 -14.81 17.44 -0.63
C GLU A 258 -16.05 18.35 -0.56
N ARG A 259 -15.92 19.63 -0.95
CA ARG A 259 -17.08 20.55 -1.03
C ARG A 259 -18.01 20.22 -2.19
N GLU A 260 -17.45 19.87 -3.36
CA GLU A 260 -18.24 19.58 -4.57
C GLU A 260 -18.95 18.23 -4.46
N THR A 261 -18.28 17.23 -3.90
CA THR A 261 -18.77 15.85 -3.83
C THR A 261 -19.53 15.59 -2.53
N GLY A 262 -19.26 16.37 -1.47
CA GLY A 262 -19.76 16.11 -0.12
C GLY A 262 -19.11 14.89 0.55
N GLN A 263 -18.03 14.35 -0.02
CA GLN A 263 -17.34 13.15 0.45
C GLN A 263 -15.88 13.43 0.77
N ARG A 264 -15.40 12.84 1.87
CA ARG A 264 -14.00 12.92 2.27
C ARG A 264 -13.08 12.25 1.25
N VAL A 265 -11.93 12.85 0.96
CA VAL A 265 -10.86 12.21 0.18
C VAL A 265 -10.17 11.14 1.04
N ASN A 266 -10.14 9.89 0.57
CA ASN A 266 -9.57 8.76 1.30
C ASN A 266 -8.18 8.35 0.80
N MET A 267 -7.89 8.57 -0.47
CA MET A 267 -6.58 8.33 -1.07
C MET A 267 -6.21 9.52 -1.95
N ILE A 268 -4.92 9.83 -2.02
CA ILE A 268 -4.39 10.85 -2.92
C ILE A 268 -3.27 10.19 -3.72
N SER A 269 -3.51 9.95 -5.00
CA SER A 269 -2.57 9.27 -5.88
C SER A 269 -1.79 10.27 -6.72
N VAL A 270 -0.48 10.41 -6.48
CA VAL A 270 0.39 11.37 -7.19
C VAL A 270 1.45 10.70 -8.06
N ASP A 271 1.99 11.47 -9.00
CA ASP A 271 3.32 11.21 -9.60
C ASP A 271 4.39 12.01 -8.82
N PHE A 272 5.62 11.49 -8.81
CA PHE A 272 6.80 12.02 -8.11
C PHE A 272 6.52 12.35 -6.64
N HIS A 273 6.24 11.31 -5.85
CA HIS A 273 5.84 11.45 -4.44
C HIS A 273 6.82 12.22 -3.56
N ASP A 274 8.10 12.22 -3.92
CA ASP A 274 9.18 12.92 -3.23
C ASP A 274 9.20 14.43 -3.50
N ILE A 275 8.39 14.90 -4.45
CA ILE A 275 8.25 16.32 -4.79
C ILE A 275 6.94 16.87 -4.22
N GLY A 276 7.07 17.97 -3.48
CA GLY A 276 5.95 18.67 -2.84
C GLY A 276 5.72 18.23 -1.42
N ASP A 277 4.50 18.44 -0.93
CA ASP A 277 4.18 18.37 0.50
C ASP A 277 3.14 17.27 0.82
N LEU A 278 3.05 16.21 -0.01
CA LEU A 278 2.02 15.18 0.06
C LEU A 278 1.84 14.62 1.49
N ILE A 279 2.94 14.17 2.12
CA ILE A 279 2.89 13.54 3.45
C ILE A 279 2.46 14.55 4.52
N GLU A 280 2.95 15.79 4.46
CA GLU A 280 2.53 16.86 5.36
C GLU A 280 1.02 17.10 5.23
N VAL A 281 0.53 17.33 4.01
CA VAL A 281 -0.88 17.61 3.74
C VAL A 281 -1.79 16.45 4.16
N VAL A 282 -1.38 15.20 3.93
CA VAL A 282 -2.13 14.03 4.38
C VAL A 282 -2.19 13.95 5.91
N ASN A 283 -1.08 14.22 6.59
CA ASN A 283 -1.04 14.26 8.06
C ASN A 283 -1.94 15.37 8.62
N GLU A 284 -1.85 16.58 8.07
CA GLU A 284 -2.73 17.70 8.42
C GLU A 284 -4.20 17.37 8.19
N HIS A 285 -4.54 16.78 7.04
CA HIS A 285 -5.91 16.40 6.70
C HIS A 285 -6.46 15.32 7.63
N ASN A 286 -5.59 14.46 8.16
CA ASN A 286 -5.91 13.51 9.20
C ASN A 286 -5.86 14.10 10.62
N GLY A 287 -5.40 15.33 10.81
CA GLY A 287 -5.23 15.95 12.14
C GLY A 287 -4.09 15.32 12.96
N VAL A 288 -3.09 14.75 12.29
CA VAL A 288 -1.84 14.25 12.91
C VAL A 288 -0.87 15.42 12.96
N THR A 289 -0.67 15.99 14.15
CA THR A 289 0.08 17.25 14.36
C THR A 289 1.51 17.05 14.90
N THR A 290 2.04 15.83 14.87
CA THR A 290 3.42 15.53 15.31
C THR A 290 4.12 14.76 14.19
N PRO A 291 5.40 15.07 13.86
CA PRO A 291 6.11 14.35 12.82
C PRO A 291 6.09 12.85 13.14
N VAL A 292 5.74 12.02 12.16
CA VAL A 292 5.96 10.58 12.24
C VAL A 292 7.47 10.42 12.46
N SER A 293 7.86 9.88 13.61
CA SER A 293 9.26 9.71 13.95
C SER A 293 9.96 8.91 12.85
N GLU A 294 11.02 9.51 12.28
CA GLU A 294 11.96 8.90 11.33
C GLU A 294 12.52 7.56 11.83
#